data_AF-A0A1G2YEJ3-F1
#
_entry.id   AF-A0A1G2YEJ3-F1
#
_cell.length_a   1.000
_cell.length_b   1.000
_cell.length_c   1.000
_cell.angle_alpha   90.00
_cell.angle_beta   90.00
_cell.angle_gamma   90.00
#
_symmetry.space_group_name_H-M   'P 1'
#
loop_
_entity.id
_entity.type
_entity.pdbx_description
1 polymer ?
#
loop_
_entity_poly.entity_id
_entity_poly.type
_entity_poly.pdbx_seq_one_letter_code
_entity_poly.pdbx_strand_id
1 'polypeptide(L)'
;MFELLQIITKGVIVIGIMLVAFFAVIKVLHADLDLRHLCNPRKIVEQAANEKLSWLPTREDNAIYQNGRVVGRVVGDIVNGDIFSFSEIHQCNELDFNSEFEFKKWQLKLDKCDEMIGIDSSAPHKGRIMKGVSCKVVGERSL
;
A
#
# COMPACT_ATOMS: atom_id res chain seq x y z
N MET A 1 -41.94 -20.00 -64.93
CA MET A 1 -42.19 -20.12 -63.46
C MET A 1 -41.01 -20.78 -62.73
N PHE A 2 -40.45 -21.88 -63.25
CA PHE A 2 -39.30 -22.59 -62.66
C PHE A 2 -38.00 -21.75 -62.55
N GLU A 3 -37.65 -20.99 -63.60
CA GLU A 3 -36.45 -20.13 -63.61
C GLU A 3 -36.48 -19.05 -62.51
N LEU A 4 -37.67 -18.46 -62.28
CA LEU A 4 -37.87 -17.41 -61.29
C LEU A 4 -37.69 -17.95 -59.87
N LEU A 5 -38.17 -19.18 -59.63
CA LEU A 5 -38.00 -19.87 -58.36
C LEU A 5 -36.51 -20.17 -58.09
N GLN A 6 -35.76 -20.60 -59.10
CA GLN A 6 -34.32 -20.87 -58.94
C GLN A 6 -33.52 -19.63 -58.58
N ILE A 7 -33.81 -18.48 -59.21
CA ILE A 7 -33.17 -17.19 -58.92
C ILE A 7 -33.43 -16.78 -57.47
N ILE A 8 -34.68 -16.93 -56.99
CA ILE A 8 -35.04 -16.61 -55.60
C ILE A 8 -34.28 -17.52 -54.62
N THR A 9 -34.24 -18.83 -54.83
CA THR A 9 -33.50 -19.75 -53.94
C THR A 9 -32.01 -19.45 -53.89
N LYS A 10 -31.36 -19.14 -55.02
CA LYS A 10 -29.94 -18.76 -55.05
C LYS A 10 -29.70 -17.45 -54.30
N GLY A 11 -30.60 -16.47 -54.44
CA GLY A 11 -30.54 -15.21 -53.72
C GLY A 11 -30.60 -15.39 -52.20
N VAL A 12 -31.52 -16.23 -51.71
CA VAL A 12 -31.67 -16.50 -50.27
C VAL A 12 -30.42 -17.16 -49.69
N ILE A 13 -29.80 -18.11 -50.42
CA ILE A 13 -28.58 -18.78 -49.97
C ILE A 13 -27.41 -17.79 -49.87
N VAL A 14 -27.23 -16.92 -50.87
CA VAL A 14 -26.14 -15.93 -50.87
C VAL A 14 -26.31 -14.92 -49.73
N ILE A 15 -27.54 -14.47 -49.48
CA ILE A 15 -27.86 -13.57 -48.37
C ILE A 15 -27.56 -14.24 -47.02
N GLY A 16 -27.90 -15.52 -46.87
CA GLY A 16 -27.60 -16.29 -45.66
C GLY A 16 -26.09 -16.38 -45.38
N ILE A 17 -25.29 -16.66 -46.40
CA ILE A 17 -23.82 -16.73 -46.26
C ILE A 17 -23.23 -15.36 -45.90
N MET A 18 -23.70 -14.29 -46.54
CA MET A 18 -23.27 -12.92 -46.22
C MET A 18 -23.58 -12.53 -44.77
N LEU A 19 -24.75 -12.91 -44.26
CA LEU A 19 -25.14 -12.65 -42.87
C LEU A 19 -24.23 -13.34 -41.87
N VAL A 20 -23.88 -14.60 -42.11
CA VAL A 20 -22.97 -15.37 -41.23
C VAL A 20 -21.56 -14.77 -41.25
N ALA A 21 -21.05 -14.43 -42.44
CA ALA A 21 -19.74 -13.80 -42.59
C ALA A 21 -19.70 -12.43 -41.89
N PHE A 22 -20.75 -11.62 -42.03
CA PHE A 22 -20.87 -10.33 -41.36
C PHE A 22 -20.86 -10.47 -39.83
N PHE A 23 -21.60 -11.46 -39.29
CA PHE A 23 -21.63 -11.72 -37.86
C PHE A 23 -20.26 -12.17 -37.30
N ALA A 24 -19.52 -12.97 -38.08
CA ALA A 24 -18.18 -13.41 -37.73
C ALA A 24 -17.21 -12.21 -37.66
N VAL A 25 -17.27 -11.31 -38.64
CA VAL A 25 -16.42 -10.09 -38.67
C VAL A 25 -16.72 -9.18 -37.48
N ILE A 26 -18.00 -8.98 -37.12
CA ILE A 26 -18.37 -8.19 -35.93
C ILE A 26 -17.82 -8.82 -34.66
N LYS A 27 -17.92 -10.15 -34.51
CA LYS A 27 -17.40 -10.88 -33.33
C LYS A 27 -15.88 -10.73 -33.20
N VAL A 28 -15.14 -10.84 -34.31
CA VAL A 28 -13.69 -10.66 -34.32
C VAL A 28 -13.31 -9.22 -33.95
N LEU A 29 -13.98 -8.22 -34.52
CA LEU A 29 -13.76 -6.81 -34.18
C LEU A 29 -14.03 -6.50 -32.70
N HIS A 30 -15.08 -7.09 -32.12
CA HIS A 30 -15.38 -6.92 -30.70
C HIS A 30 -14.30 -7.54 -29.80
N ALA A 31 -13.79 -8.73 -30.17
CA ALA A 31 -12.72 -9.40 -29.42
C ALA A 31 -11.39 -8.63 -29.49
N ASP A 32 -11.07 -8.02 -30.64
CA ASP A 32 -9.86 -7.20 -30.82
C ASP A 32 -9.92 -5.88 -30.02
N LEU A 33 -11.11 -5.31 -29.84
CA LEU A 33 -11.32 -4.11 -29.02
C LEU A 33 -11.09 -4.38 -27.51
N ASP A 34 -11.43 -5.58 -27.03
CA ASP A 34 -11.25 -5.96 -25.62
C ASP A 34 -9.76 -6.14 -25.24
N LEU A 35 -8.92 -6.56 -26.20
CA LEU A 35 -7.47 -6.68 -26.01
C LEU A 35 -6.80 -5.33 -25.68
N ARG A 36 -7.32 -4.22 -26.20
CA ARG A 36 -6.81 -2.88 -25.84
C ARG A 36 -7.09 -2.52 -24.39
N HIS A 37 -8.14 -3.07 -23.79
CA HIS A 37 -8.47 -2.80 -22.39
C HIS A 37 -7.59 -3.60 -21.41
N LEU A 38 -7.14 -4.79 -21.82
CA LEU A 38 -6.21 -5.64 -21.08
C LEU A 38 -4.76 -5.14 -21.14
N CYS A 39 -4.36 -4.47 -22.22
CA CYS A 39 -3.03 -3.87 -22.38
C CYS A 39 -2.88 -2.50 -21.68
N ASN A 40 -3.44 -2.34 -20.48
CA ASN A 40 -3.18 -1.16 -19.65
C ASN A 40 -2.13 -1.51 -18.59
N PRO A 41 -0.83 -1.50 -18.92
CA PRO A 41 0.25 -2.01 -18.07
C PRO A 41 0.30 -1.31 -16.71
N ARG A 42 -0.24 -0.08 -16.62
CA ARG A 42 -0.28 0.70 -15.39
C ARG A 42 -1.02 -0.03 -14.26
N LYS A 43 -2.18 -0.63 -14.52
CA LYS A 43 -2.97 -1.30 -13.46
C LYS A 43 -2.33 -2.60 -12.99
N ILE A 44 -1.73 -3.35 -13.92
CA ILE A 44 -1.05 -4.62 -13.60
C ILE A 44 0.23 -4.35 -12.80
N VAL A 45 0.99 -3.31 -13.18
CA VAL A 45 2.19 -2.89 -12.43
C VAL A 45 1.81 -2.34 -11.05
N GLU A 46 0.73 -1.57 -10.94
CA GLU A 46 0.26 -1.01 -9.68
C GLU A 46 -0.27 -2.10 -8.73
N GLN A 47 -0.98 -3.11 -9.24
CA GLN A 47 -1.39 -4.29 -8.46
C GLN A 47 -0.19 -5.15 -8.05
N ALA A 48 0.74 -5.44 -8.98
CA ALA A 48 1.94 -6.21 -8.67
C ALA A 48 2.84 -5.47 -7.67
N ALA A 49 2.94 -4.14 -7.74
CA ALA A 49 3.65 -3.34 -6.75
C ALA A 49 2.96 -3.40 -5.38
N ASN A 50 1.64 -3.23 -5.32
CA ASN A 50 0.88 -3.32 -4.07
C ASN A 50 0.95 -4.72 -3.44
N GLU A 51 0.91 -5.77 -4.24
CA GLU A 51 1.07 -7.16 -3.79
C GLU A 51 2.49 -7.44 -3.29
N LYS A 52 3.50 -6.81 -3.91
CA LYS A 52 4.89 -6.85 -3.42
C LYS A 52 5.14 -5.95 -2.22
N LEU A 53 4.25 -5.01 -1.90
CA LEU A 53 4.34 -4.15 -0.72
C LEU A 53 3.55 -4.71 0.47
N SER A 54 2.56 -5.57 0.25
CA SER A 54 1.67 -6.11 1.29
C SER A 54 2.35 -7.08 2.27
N TRP A 55 3.50 -7.65 1.89
CA TRP A 55 4.29 -8.55 2.73
C TRP A 55 5.45 -7.85 3.45
N LEU A 56 5.69 -6.56 3.18
CA LEU A 56 6.60 -5.79 4.03
C LEU A 56 5.94 -5.73 5.41
N PRO A 57 6.65 -6.10 6.49
CA PRO A 57 6.09 -6.02 7.83
C PRO A 57 5.71 -4.56 8.09
N THR A 58 4.42 -4.27 7.98
CA THR A 58 3.82 -2.97 8.30
C THR A 58 4.07 -2.75 9.78
N ARG A 59 5.18 -2.08 10.09
CA ARG A 59 5.51 -1.68 11.46
C ARG A 59 4.30 -0.95 12.02
N GLU A 60 3.95 -1.27 13.26
CA GLU A 60 2.77 -0.70 13.87
C GLU A 60 2.91 0.83 13.92
N ASP A 61 1.84 1.54 13.59
CA ASP A 61 1.85 3.01 13.46
C ASP A 61 2.27 3.74 14.74
N ASN A 62 2.13 3.07 15.89
CA ASN A 62 2.45 3.59 17.21
C ASN A 62 3.63 2.89 17.88
N ALA A 63 4.37 2.02 17.19
CA ALA A 63 5.48 1.30 17.81
C ALA A 63 6.85 1.88 17.40
N ILE A 64 7.72 1.99 18.39
CA ILE A 64 9.16 2.26 18.21
C ILE A 64 9.88 0.92 18.20
N TYR A 65 10.84 0.81 17.30
CA TYR A 65 11.62 -0.40 17.12
C TYR A 65 13.12 -0.12 17.22
N GLN A 66 13.85 -1.02 17.85
CA GLN A 66 15.32 -1.09 17.79
C GLN A 66 15.71 -2.53 17.50
N ASN A 67 16.66 -2.72 16.57
CA ASN A 67 17.15 -4.04 16.17
C ASN A 67 16.01 -5.02 15.78
N GLY A 68 14.96 -4.50 15.15
CA GLY A 68 13.79 -5.27 14.72
C GLY A 68 12.80 -5.67 15.82
N ARG A 69 12.98 -5.21 17.06
CA ARG A 69 12.07 -5.47 18.19
C ARG A 69 11.35 -4.21 18.61
N VAL A 70 10.11 -4.33 19.07
CA VAL A 70 9.36 -3.21 19.66
C VAL A 70 9.97 -2.88 21.02
N VAL A 71 10.45 -1.65 21.18
CA VAL A 71 11.09 -1.16 22.42
C VAL A 71 10.34 0.01 23.06
N GLY A 72 9.19 0.40 22.50
CA GLY A 72 8.33 1.43 23.05
C GLY A 72 7.09 1.67 22.19
N ARG A 73 6.11 2.38 22.76
CA ARG A 73 4.89 2.79 22.07
C ARG A 73 4.64 4.27 22.23
N VAL A 74 4.25 4.91 21.14
CA VAL A 74 4.14 6.37 21.02
C VAL A 74 2.69 6.81 21.15
N VAL A 75 2.47 7.95 21.80
CA VAL A 75 1.20 8.66 21.85
C VAL A 75 1.43 10.10 21.38
N GLY A 76 0.65 10.49 20.37
CA GLY A 76 0.65 11.83 19.78
C GLY A 76 1.98 12.19 19.12
N ASP A 77 2.12 11.92 17.82
CA ASP A 77 3.26 12.32 17.00
C ASP A 77 2.99 13.61 16.22
N ILE A 78 3.94 14.54 16.25
CA ILE A 78 3.94 15.78 15.46
C ILE A 78 5.28 15.86 14.73
N VAL A 79 5.24 16.17 13.43
CA VAL A 79 6.43 16.31 12.60
C VAL A 79 6.60 17.78 12.21
N ASN A 80 7.76 18.35 12.54
CA ASN A 80 8.11 19.72 12.21
C ASN A 80 9.49 19.73 11.54
N GLY A 81 9.52 19.60 10.20
CA GLY A 81 10.76 19.47 9.44
C GLY A 81 11.53 18.21 9.83
N ASP A 82 12.77 18.37 10.30
CA ASP A 82 13.66 17.27 10.69
C ASP A 82 13.50 16.85 12.16
N ILE A 83 12.47 17.34 12.85
CA ILE A 83 12.20 17.03 14.25
C ILE A 83 10.85 16.31 14.38
N PHE A 84 10.90 15.16 15.04
CA PHE A 84 9.73 14.42 15.50
C PHE A 84 9.50 14.72 16.98
N SER A 85 8.30 15.18 17.31
CA SER A 85 7.87 15.38 18.69
C SER A 85 6.81 14.36 19.06
N PHE A 86 6.98 13.74 20.22
CA PHE A 86 6.04 12.80 20.79
C PHE A 86 5.51 13.34 22.11
N SER A 87 4.20 13.27 22.30
CA SER A 87 3.56 13.71 23.54
C SER A 87 3.99 12.78 24.68
N GLU A 88 3.93 11.48 24.43
CA GLU A 88 4.31 10.45 25.39
C GLU A 88 4.86 9.19 24.69
N ILE A 89 5.83 8.53 25.31
CA ILE A 89 6.31 7.20 24.93
C ILE A 89 6.17 6.29 26.15
N HIS A 90 5.45 5.18 26.00
CA HIS A 90 5.26 4.16 27.02
C HIS A 90 6.03 2.88 26.69
N GLN A 91 6.09 1.98 27.66
CA GLN A 91 6.75 0.68 27.55
C GLN A 91 8.19 0.80 27.08
N CYS A 92 8.83 1.94 27.35
CA CYS A 92 10.13 2.26 26.79
C CYS A 92 11.29 1.65 27.58
N ASN A 93 11.06 0.62 28.41
CA ASN A 93 12.06 0.08 29.35
C ASN A 93 13.33 -0.40 28.63
N GLU A 94 13.17 -0.97 27.45
CA GLU A 94 14.24 -1.55 26.63
C GLU A 94 14.80 -0.55 25.61
N LEU A 95 14.25 0.68 25.55
CA LEU A 95 14.74 1.72 24.65
C LEU A 95 16.14 2.16 25.11
N ASP A 96 17.13 1.98 24.24
CA ASP A 96 18.46 2.55 24.41
C ASP A 96 18.48 3.96 23.83
N PHE A 97 18.65 4.95 24.71
CA PHE A 97 18.66 6.37 24.39
C PHE A 97 19.88 6.83 23.58
N ASN A 98 20.99 6.08 23.65
CA ASN A 98 22.20 6.43 22.92
C ASN A 98 22.16 5.95 21.48
N SER A 99 21.31 4.95 21.21
CA SER A 99 21.15 4.32 19.91
C SER A 99 20.01 4.95 19.13
N GLU A 100 20.10 4.85 17.81
CA GLU A 100 19.02 5.22 16.90
C GLU A 100 17.89 4.21 17.02
N PHE A 101 16.68 4.66 16.70
CA PHE A 101 15.49 3.82 16.69
C PHE A 101 14.63 4.14 15.47
N GLU A 102 13.79 3.18 15.11
CA GLU A 102 12.93 3.26 13.95
C GLU A 102 11.49 3.52 14.38
N PHE A 103 10.85 4.49 13.73
CA PHE A 103 9.43 4.80 13.88
C PHE A 103 8.81 4.97 12.50
N LYS A 104 7.80 4.16 12.17
CA LYS A 104 7.21 4.08 10.83
C LYS A 104 8.32 3.82 9.78
N LYS A 105 8.58 4.79 8.90
CA LYS A 105 9.64 4.75 7.87
C LYS A 105 10.92 5.50 8.24
N TRP A 106 10.92 6.18 9.39
CA TRP A 106 11.98 7.10 9.79
C TRP A 106 12.94 6.46 10.78
N GLN A 107 14.21 6.80 10.64
CA GLN A 107 15.25 6.51 11.61
C GLN A 107 15.50 7.78 12.42
N LEU A 108 15.23 7.68 13.72
CA LEU A 108 15.21 8.79 14.65
C LEU A 108 16.28 8.60 15.73
N LYS A 109 16.78 9.72 16.25
CA LYS A 109 17.65 9.76 17.43
C LYS A 109 17.05 10.68 18.48
N LEU A 110 17.02 10.22 19.73
CA LEU A 110 16.54 11.01 20.84
C LEU A 110 17.40 12.28 20.99
N ASP A 111 16.76 13.45 21.05
CA ASP A 111 17.44 14.73 21.25
C ASP A 111 17.17 15.28 22.66
N LYS A 112 15.89 15.33 23.06
CA LYS A 112 15.46 15.82 24.37
C LYS A 112 14.24 15.06 24.87
N CYS A 113 14.11 14.97 26.18
CA CYS A 113 12.92 14.52 26.89
C CYS A 113 12.67 15.47 28.07
N ASP A 114 11.43 15.90 28.26
CA ASP A 114 11.07 16.82 29.33
C ASP A 114 10.89 16.09 30.68
N GLU A 115 10.26 14.93 30.69
CA GLU A 115 10.02 14.15 31.91
C GLU A 115 10.14 12.65 31.65
N MET A 116 10.79 11.93 32.57
CA MET A 116 10.94 10.47 32.51
C MET A 116 10.47 9.84 33.83
N ILE A 117 9.45 8.99 33.74
CA ILE A 117 8.81 8.31 34.87
C ILE A 117 9.10 6.81 34.75
N GLY A 118 9.74 6.23 35.78
CA GLY A 118 10.21 4.84 35.76
C GLY A 118 9.10 3.79 35.74
N ILE A 119 8.28 3.73 36.78
CA ILE A 119 7.05 2.93 36.81
C ILE A 119 6.03 3.81 37.51
N ASP A 120 4.95 4.14 36.81
CA ASP A 120 3.83 4.85 37.41
C ASP A 120 2.98 3.87 38.24
N SER A 121 2.87 4.12 39.54
CA SER A 121 2.05 3.31 40.45
C SER A 121 0.56 3.36 40.11
N SER A 122 0.11 4.42 39.42
CA SER A 122 -1.27 4.55 38.94
C SER A 122 -1.54 3.80 37.63
N ALA A 123 -0.49 3.47 36.86
CA ALA A 123 -0.62 2.81 35.56
C ALA A 123 0.56 1.85 35.28
N PRO A 124 0.71 0.77 36.06
CA PRO A 124 1.88 -0.12 35.97
C PRO A 124 2.02 -0.83 34.61
N HIS A 125 0.91 -1.03 33.89
CA HIS A 125 0.88 -1.63 32.56
C HIS A 125 1.59 -0.79 31.48
N LYS A 126 1.76 0.52 31.73
CA LYS A 126 2.47 1.43 30.82
C LYS A 126 3.98 1.33 30.95
N GLY A 127 4.51 0.68 32.00
CA GLY A 127 5.95 0.59 32.25
C GLY A 127 6.59 1.97 32.40
N ARG A 128 7.79 2.13 31.83
CA ARG A 128 8.52 3.38 31.76
C ARG A 128 7.87 4.32 30.75
N ILE A 129 7.66 5.55 31.20
CA ILE A 129 6.98 6.60 30.47
C ILE A 129 7.94 7.76 30.28
N MET A 130 8.01 8.29 29.06
CA MET A 130 8.69 9.53 28.73
C MET A 130 7.67 10.52 28.17
N LYS A 131 7.71 11.78 28.62
CA LYS A 131 6.80 12.85 28.14
C LYS A 131 7.61 13.97 27.51
N GLY A 132 6.98 14.66 26.54
CA GLY A 132 7.58 15.80 25.85
C GLY A 132 8.89 15.39 25.16
N VAL A 133 8.83 14.36 24.33
CA VAL A 133 10.02 13.78 23.70
C VAL A 133 10.23 14.44 22.34
N SER A 134 11.43 14.95 22.07
CA SER A 134 11.83 15.43 20.75
C SER A 134 12.99 14.62 20.20
N CYS A 135 12.89 14.25 18.94
CA CYS A 135 13.84 13.39 18.24
C CYS A 135 14.25 14.04 16.92
N LYS A 136 15.51 13.86 16.54
CA LYS A 136 16.02 14.28 15.24
C LYS A 136 15.90 13.14 14.24
N VAL A 137 15.51 13.47 13.01
CA VAL A 137 15.55 12.54 11.89
C VAL A 137 17.00 12.34 11.47
N VAL A 138 17.47 11.10 11.52
CA VAL A 138 18.82 10.72 11.07
C VAL A 138 18.79 10.20 9.64
N GLY A 139 17.71 9.53 9.26
CA GLY A 139 17.55 8.99 7.92
C GLY A 139 16.15 8.49 7.65
N GLU A 140 15.94 8.12 6.39
CA GLU A 140 14.78 7.37 5.95
C GLU A 140 15.23 5.95 5.63
N ARG A 141 14.44 4.95 6.04
CA ARG A 141 14.73 3.57 5.71
C ARG A 141 14.63 3.40 4.20
N SER A 142 15.76 3.15 3.54
CA SER A 142 15.79 2.73 2.14
C SER A 142 15.12 1.35 2.04
N LEU A 143 14.01 1.28 1.31
CA LEU A 143 13.32 0.05 0.93
C LEU A 143 14.22 -0.90 0.16
#